data_AF-A0A316L6I7-F1
#
_entry.id   AF-A0A316L6I7-F1
#
_cell.length_a   1.000
_cell.length_b   1.000
_cell.length_c   1.000
_cell.angle_alpha   90.00
_cell.angle_beta   90.00
_cell.angle_gamma   90.00
#
_symmetry.space_group_name_H-M   'P 1'
#
loop_
_entity.id
_entity.type
_entity.pdbx_description
1 polymer ?
#
loop_
_entity_poly.entity_id
_entity_poly.type
_entity_poly.pdbx_seq_one_letter_code
_entity_poly.pdbx_strand_id
1 'polypeptide(L)'
;MAKRNNLILSIFLITISIFLLLGINKTIKDHHDRQYTVVYNKIKEAAKACYQKAECEGEITLKDLYDKGYLDEAIDPITKEPIDSSLCLTKEEKNITFCKEKGE
;
A
#
# COMPACT_ATOMS: atom_id res chain seq x y z
N MET A 1 -0.69 -42.08 -33.31
CA MET A 1 -1.65 -41.50 -32.33
C MET A 1 -1.00 -41.01 -31.03
N ALA A 2 0.06 -41.65 -30.50
CA ALA A 2 0.73 -41.23 -29.26
C ALA A 2 1.32 -39.79 -29.29
N LYS A 3 1.96 -39.39 -30.40
CA LYS A 3 2.61 -38.07 -30.54
C LYS A 3 1.65 -36.87 -30.41
N ARG A 4 0.39 -37.05 -30.86
CA ARG A 4 -0.66 -36.01 -30.79
C ARG A 4 -1.26 -35.89 -29.38
N ASN A 5 -1.34 -37.02 -28.66
CA ASN A 5 -1.82 -37.05 -27.27
C ASN A 5 -0.83 -36.37 -26.32
N ASN A 6 0.47 -36.59 -26.52
CA ASN A 6 1.52 -35.93 -25.73
C ASN A 6 1.58 -34.41 -25.99
N LEU A 7 1.24 -33.97 -27.21
CA LEU A 7 1.20 -32.55 -27.55
C LEU A 7 0.01 -31.83 -26.89
N ILE A 8 -1.18 -32.45 -26.90
CA ILE A 8 -2.37 -31.92 -26.22
C ILE A 8 -2.15 -31.86 -24.70
N LEU A 9 -1.58 -32.93 -24.13
CA LEU A 9 -1.23 -32.98 -22.70
C LEU A 9 -0.22 -31.88 -22.33
N SER A 10 0.80 -31.67 -23.17
CA SER A 10 1.81 -30.63 -22.96
C SER A 10 1.20 -29.22 -22.98
N ILE A 11 0.33 -28.93 -23.96
CA ILE A 11 -0.39 -27.64 -24.03
C ILE A 11 -1.24 -27.42 -22.77
N PHE A 12 -1.95 -28.45 -22.32
CA PHE A 12 -2.78 -28.37 -21.12
C PHE A 12 -1.97 -28.12 -19.84
N LEU A 13 -0.79 -28.74 -19.70
CA LEU A 13 0.10 -28.49 -18.57
C LEU A 13 0.68 -27.07 -18.59
N ILE A 14 1.04 -26.57 -19.78
CA ILE A 14 1.55 -25.19 -19.95
C ILE A 14 0.46 -24.18 -19.57
N THR A 15 -0.78 -24.37 -20.03
CA THR A 15 -1.87 -23.44 -19.70
C THR A 15 -2.18 -23.42 -18.21
N ILE A 16 -2.26 -24.59 -17.57
CA ILE A 16 -2.42 -24.68 -16.10
C ILE A 16 -1.29 -23.94 -15.39
N SER A 17 -0.04 -24.15 -15.80
CA SER A 17 1.12 -23.50 -15.19
C SER A 17 1.03 -21.97 -15.27
N ILE A 18 0.60 -21.43 -16.42
CA ILE A 18 0.37 -19.99 -16.59
C ILE A 18 -0.73 -19.48 -15.64
N PHE A 19 -1.87 -20.19 -15.55
CA PHE A 19 -2.95 -19.78 -14.64
C PHE A 19 -2.53 -19.82 -13.16
N LEU A 20 -1.74 -20.81 -12.76
CA LEU A 20 -1.19 -20.89 -11.40
C LEU A 20 -0.27 -19.71 -11.08
N LEU A 21 0.64 -19.36 -12.00
CA LEU A 21 1.55 -18.22 -11.82
C LEU A 21 0.79 -16.89 -11.70
N LEU A 22 -0.24 -16.68 -12.53
CA LEU A 22 -1.10 -15.48 -12.45
C LEU A 22 -1.88 -15.42 -11.13
N GLY A 23 -2.40 -16.55 -10.67
CA GLY A 23 -3.12 -16.65 -9.40
C GLY A 23 -2.24 -16.28 -8.21
N ILE A 24 -1.05 -16.87 -8.12
CA ILE A 24 -0.09 -16.59 -7.04
C ILE A 24 0.30 -15.11 -7.01
N ASN A 25 0.60 -14.53 -8.17
CA ASN A 25 0.97 -13.11 -8.26
C ASN A 25 -0.16 -12.19 -7.78
N LYS A 26 -1.41 -12.49 -8.14
CA LYS A 26 -2.57 -11.73 -7.67
C LYS A 26 -2.75 -11.84 -6.15
N THR A 27 -2.60 -13.03 -5.58
CA THR A 27 -2.74 -13.23 -4.13
C THR A 27 -1.66 -12.49 -3.35
N ILE A 28 -0.40 -12.51 -3.82
CA ILE A 28 0.69 -11.78 -3.16
C ILE A 28 0.42 -10.27 -3.20
N LYS A 29 0.01 -9.74 -4.36
CA LYS A 29 -0.35 -8.32 -4.49
C LYS A 29 -1.51 -7.92 -3.58
N ASP A 30 -2.59 -8.70 -3.56
CA ASP A 30 -3.75 -8.44 -2.69
C ASP A 30 -3.37 -8.46 -1.21
N HIS A 31 -2.50 -9.40 -0.80
CA HIS A 31 -1.99 -9.45 0.56
C HIS A 31 -1.17 -8.20 0.92
N HIS A 32 -0.27 -7.78 0.04
CA HIS A 32 0.53 -6.57 0.20
C HIS A 32 -0.34 -5.30 0.25
N ASP A 33 -1.30 -5.16 -0.66
CA ASP A 33 -2.22 -4.03 -0.71
C ASP A 33 -3.05 -3.92 0.57
N ARG A 34 -3.50 -5.05 1.12
CA ARG A 34 -4.22 -5.10 2.40
C ARG A 34 -3.36 -4.65 3.56
N GLN A 35 -2.10 -5.08 3.59
CA GLN A 35 -1.16 -4.66 4.62
C GLN A 35 -0.89 -3.16 4.56
N TYR A 36 -0.63 -2.61 3.37
CA TYR A 36 -0.47 -1.16 3.19
C TYR A 36 -1.72 -0.39 3.57
N THR A 37 -2.91 -0.90 3.22
CA THR A 37 -4.18 -0.26 3.56
C THR A 37 -4.31 -0.05 5.07
N VAL A 38 -3.92 -1.03 5.90
CA VAL A 38 -3.95 -0.89 7.36
C VAL A 38 -3.01 0.21 7.84
N VAL A 39 -1.77 0.23 7.36
CA VAL A 39 -0.77 1.22 7.76
C VAL A 39 -1.20 2.63 7.33
N TYR A 40 -1.61 2.79 6.07
CA TYR A 40 -2.05 4.08 5.54
C TYR A 40 -3.34 4.59 6.19
N ASN A 41 -4.27 3.72 6.56
CA ASN A 41 -5.45 4.12 7.31
C ASN A 41 -5.08 4.59 8.73
N LYS A 42 -4.13 3.93 9.39
CA LYS A 42 -3.62 4.38 10.70
C LYS A 42 -3.02 5.78 10.60
N ILE A 43 -2.21 6.04 9.57
CA ILE A 43 -1.62 7.36 9.32
C ILE A 43 -2.71 8.42 9.08
N LYS A 44 -3.69 8.12 8.23
CA LYS A 44 -4.79 9.05 7.91
C LYS A 44 -5.66 9.37 9.11
N GLU A 45 -5.96 8.39 9.97
CA GLU A 45 -6.73 8.63 11.19
C GLU A 45 -5.93 9.45 12.21
N ALA A 46 -4.61 9.25 12.32
CA ALA A 46 -3.73 10.09 13.15
C ALA A 46 -3.72 11.55 12.66
N ALA A 47 -3.55 11.76 11.36
CA ALA A 47 -3.63 13.09 10.75
C ALA A 47 -5.00 13.74 10.98
N LYS A 48 -6.09 13.00 10.77
CA LYS A 48 -7.45 13.47 11.00
C LYS A 48 -7.66 13.92 12.45
N ALA A 49 -7.15 13.17 13.43
CA ALA A 49 -7.19 13.57 14.82
C ALA A 49 -6.43 14.88 15.07
N CYS A 50 -5.26 15.05 14.44
CA CYS A 50 -4.47 16.28 14.54
C CYS A 50 -5.22 17.50 13.95
N TYR A 51 -5.81 17.37 12.76
CA TYR A 51 -6.62 18.43 12.16
C TYR A 51 -7.89 18.74 12.94
N GLN A 52 -8.53 17.73 13.55
CA GLN A 52 -9.74 17.92 14.36
C GLN A 52 -9.47 18.71 15.64
N LYS A 53 -8.27 18.57 16.21
CA LYS A 53 -7.82 19.35 17.38
C LYS A 53 -7.22 20.70 17.02
N ALA A 54 -7.21 21.07 15.73
CA ALA A 54 -6.56 22.28 15.21
C ALA A 54 -5.06 22.39 15.56
N GLU A 55 -4.38 21.24 15.72
CA GLU A 55 -2.93 21.18 15.98
C GLU A 55 -2.12 20.99 14.69
N CYS A 56 -2.80 20.66 13.60
CA CYS A 56 -2.28 20.57 12.24
C CYS A 56 -3.11 21.47 11.31
N GLU A 57 -2.43 22.18 10.41
CA GLU A 57 -3.02 23.04 9.38
C GLU A 57 -2.25 22.90 8.07
N GLY A 58 -2.93 23.06 6.93
CA GLY A 58 -2.30 22.95 5.62
C GLY A 58 -1.75 21.55 5.32
N GLU A 59 -0.66 21.50 4.55
CA GLU A 59 0.11 20.27 4.29
C GLU A 59 0.98 19.95 5.52
N ILE A 60 0.93 18.70 5.97
CA ILE A 60 1.77 18.19 7.06
C ILE A 60 2.54 16.96 6.59
N THR A 61 3.65 16.67 7.25
CA THR A 61 4.45 15.47 7.02
C THR A 61 4.14 14.39 8.04
N LEU A 62 4.55 13.17 7.74
CA LEU A 62 4.51 12.06 8.69
C LEU A 62 5.35 12.37 9.94
N LYS A 63 6.47 13.08 9.77
CA LYS A 63 7.29 13.61 10.87
C LYS A 63 6.51 14.52 11.81
N ASP A 64 5.66 15.40 11.29
CA ASP A 64 4.84 16.29 12.14
C ASP A 64 3.92 15.50 13.07
N LEU A 65 3.38 14.36 12.60
CA LEU A 65 2.55 13.49 13.41
C LEU A 65 3.35 12.77 14.50
N TYR A 66 4.59 12.40 14.22
CA TYR A 66 5.51 11.81 15.20
C TYR A 66 5.88 12.81 16.29
N ASP A 67 6.33 14.01 15.88
CA ASP A 67 6.81 15.06 16.77
C ASP A 67 5.67 15.56 17.69
N LYS A 68 4.41 15.50 17.22
CA LYS A 68 3.20 15.83 18.00
C LYS A 68 2.61 14.65 18.78
N GLY A 69 3.17 13.45 18.65
CA GLY A 69 2.74 12.26 19.37
C GLY A 69 1.40 11.67 18.93
N TYR A 70 0.96 11.94 17.70
CA TYR A 70 -0.26 11.34 17.12
C TYR A 70 -0.03 9.95 16.55
N LEU A 71 1.23 9.63 16.25
CA LEU A 71 1.60 8.41 15.55
C LEU A 71 3.01 8.00 15.99
N ASP A 72 3.21 6.71 16.25
CA ASP A 72 4.56 6.13 16.38
C ASP A 72 5.15 5.91 14.99
N GLU A 73 6.48 5.78 14.89
CA GLU A 73 7.17 5.52 13.61
C GLU A 73 6.47 4.41 12.80
N ALA A 74 5.94 4.79 11.64
CA ALA A 74 5.23 3.89 10.75
C ALA A 74 6.24 3.04 9.99
N ILE A 75 6.04 1.72 10.03
CA ILE A 75 6.92 0.74 9.41
C ILE A 75 6.25 0.20 8.15
N ASP A 76 7.01 0.14 7.06
CA ASP A 76 6.58 -0.51 5.83
C ASP A 76 6.29 -1.99 6.12
N PRO A 77 5.06 -2.47 5.88
CA PRO A 77 4.67 -3.81 6.29
C PRO A 77 5.36 -4.92 5.48
N ILE A 78 5.99 -4.60 4.35
CA ILE A 78 6.69 -5.53 3.48
C ILE A 78 8.20 -5.47 3.74
N THR A 79 8.82 -4.29 3.58
CA THR A 79 10.28 -4.14 3.70
C THR A 79 10.76 -4.12 5.15
N LYS A 80 9.85 -3.83 6.09
CA LYS A 80 10.15 -3.65 7.53
C LYS A 80 11.03 -2.45 7.84
N GLU A 81 11.21 -1.55 6.88
CA GLU A 81 11.93 -0.30 7.05
C GLU A 81 10.97 0.82 7.46
N PRO A 82 11.46 1.87 8.14
CA PRO A 82 10.65 3.06 8.40
C PRO A 82 10.13 3.67 7.11
N ILE A 83 8.85 4.05 7.09
CA ILE A 83 8.26 4.82 6.00
C ILE A 83 8.87 6.21 6.01
N ASP A 84 9.14 6.77 4.82
CA ASP A 84 9.72 8.10 4.68
C ASP A 84 8.93 9.13 5.50
N SER A 85 9.61 9.71 6.49
CA SER A 85 9.04 10.72 7.38
C SER A 85 8.64 12.01 6.65
N SER A 86 9.16 12.24 5.44
CA SER A 86 8.80 13.37 4.57
C SER A 86 7.47 13.17 3.83
N LEU A 87 6.87 11.97 3.92
CA LEU A 87 5.60 11.66 3.28
C LEU A 87 4.53 12.66 3.71
N CYS A 88 3.99 13.37 2.72
CA CYS A 88 3.08 14.49 2.93
C CYS A 88 1.61 14.04 2.96
N LEU A 89 0.85 14.66 3.85
CA LEU A 89 -0.59 14.52 4.00
C LEU A 89 -1.26 15.89 3.95
N THR A 90 -2.47 15.91 3.42
CA THR A 90 -3.30 17.12 3.41
C THR A 90 -4.75 16.76 3.68
N LYS A 91 -5.51 17.76 4.13
CA LYS A 91 -6.95 17.65 4.34
C LYS A 91 -7.68 18.25 3.14
N GLU A 92 -8.31 17.40 2.36
CA GLU A 92 -9.20 17.78 1.27
C GLU A 92 -10.66 17.59 1.71
N GLU A 93 -11.36 18.72 1.91
CA GLU A 93 -12.73 18.76 2.44
C GLU A 93 -12.88 18.03 3.80
N LYS A 94 -13.31 16.77 3.76
CA LYS A 94 -13.56 15.88 4.90
C LYS A 94 -12.63 14.67 4.94
N ASN A 95 -11.73 14.52 3.96
CA ASN A 95 -10.86 13.37 3.82
C ASN A 95 -9.38 13.75 3.99
N ILE A 96 -8.59 12.82 4.51
CA ILE A 96 -7.14 12.94 4.53
C ILE A 96 -6.58 12.19 3.32
N THR A 97 -5.80 12.89 2.51
CA THR A 97 -5.14 12.37 1.32
C THR A 97 -3.62 12.48 1.49
N PHE A 98 -2.88 11.60 0.84
CA PHE A 98 -1.45 11.81 0.66
C PHE A 98 -1.26 12.84 -0.44
N CYS A 99 -0.32 13.76 -0.24
CA CYS A 99 -0.01 14.76 -1.25
C CYS A 99 0.49 14.05 -2.51
N LYS A 100 0.08 14.53 -3.68
CA LYS A 100 0.68 14.06 -4.93
C LYS A 100 2.15 14.46 -4.90
N GLU A 101 3.06 13.56 -5.26
CA GLU A 101 4.43 13.97 -5.54
C GLU A 101 4.36 15.14 -6.51
N LYS A 102 4.99 16.27 -6.16
CA LYS A 102 5.18 17.37 -7.08
C LYS A 102 6.16 16.87 -8.12
N GLY A 103 5.61 16.20 -9.14
CA GLY A 103 6.34 15.78 -10.32
C GLY A 103 6.99 17.01 -10.95
N GLU A 104 8.29 16.85 -11.20
CA GLU A 104 9.12 17.67 -12.08
C GLU A 104 8.42 18.01 -13.41
#